data_AF-A0A939GWC2-F1
#
_entry.id   AF-A0A939GWC2-F1
#
_cell.length_a   1.000
_cell.length_b   1.000
_cell.length_c   1.000
_cell.angle_alpha   90.00
_cell.angle_beta   90.00
_cell.angle_gamma   90.00
#
_symmetry.space_group_name_H-M   'P 1'
#
loop_
_entity.id
_entity.type
_entity.pdbx_description
1 polymer ?
#
loop_
_entity_poly.entity_id
_entity_poly.type
_entity_poly.pdbx_seq_one_letter_code
_entity_poly.pdbx_strand_id
1 'polypeptide(L)' 'MLESLIKLESKIQDGIDTFSELDSICLELIDLINNHENQEIKSKAELLMETLKPQWTSISFQAWVIGEIL' A
#
# COMPACT_ATOMS: atom_id res chain seq x y z
N MET A 1 12.99 8.79 -4.87
CA MET A 1 11.74 9.27 -4.24
C MET A 1 10.54 9.07 -5.16
N LEU A 2 10.54 9.64 -6.37
CA LEU A 2 9.56 9.26 -7.41
C LEU A 2 9.67 7.76 -7.76
N GLU A 3 10.90 7.25 -7.82
CA GLU A 3 11.19 5.82 -8.02
C GLU A 3 10.59 4.92 -6.92
N SER A 4 10.54 5.40 -5.67
CA SER A 4 9.91 4.65 -4.57
C SER A 4 8.40 4.54 -4.77
N LEU A 5 7.75 5.65 -5.15
CA LEU A 5 6.32 5.66 -5.49
C LEU A 5 5.99 4.76 -6.69
N ILE A 6 6.83 4.79 -7.74
CA ILE A 6 6.66 3.94 -8.92
C ILE A 6 6.79 2.46 -8.54
N LYS A 7 7.76 2.14 -7.69
CA LYS A 7 7.94 0.77 -7.18
C LYS A 7 6.74 0.31 -6.34
N LEU A 8 6.22 1.17 -5.46
CA LEU A 8 5.04 0.86 -4.65
C LEU A 8 3.79 0.67 -5.53
N GLU A 9 3.59 1.53 -6.52
CA GLU A 9 2.51 1.42 -7.50
C GLU A 9 2.57 0.09 -8.26
N SER A 10 3.76 -0.28 -8.77
CA SER A 10 3.97 -1.56 -9.45
C SER A 10 3.66 -2.74 -8.52
N LYS A 11 4.12 -2.71 -7.27
CA LYS A 11 3.82 -3.78 -6.29
C LYS A 11 2.33 -3.93 -6.02
N ILE A 12 1.62 -2.81 -5.87
CA ILE A 12 0.17 -2.82 -5.65
C ILE A 12 -0.56 -3.41 -6.87
N GLN A 13 -0.08 -3.14 -8.08
CA GLN A 13 -0.64 -3.67 -9.33
C GLN A 13 -0.31 -5.15 -9.55
N ASP A 14 0.91 -5.58 -9.24
CA ASP A 14 1.34 -6.98 -9.37
C ASP A 14 0.62 -7.90 -8.37
N GLY A 15 0.12 -7.32 -7.27
CA GLY A 15 -0.53 -8.05 -6.19
C GLY A 15 0.38 -8.17 -4.97
N ILE A 16 -0.25 -8.35 -3.81
CA ILE A 16 0.47 -8.46 -2.54
C ILE A 16 0.33 -9.89 -2.05
N ASP A 17 1.47 -10.57 -1.91
CA ASP A 17 1.51 -12.01 -1.65
C ASP A 17 1.52 -12.33 -0.15
N THR A 18 2.12 -11.46 0.67
CA THR A 18 2.27 -11.69 2.13
C THR A 18 1.78 -10.51 2.97
N PHE A 19 1.36 -10.80 4.21
CA PHE A 19 0.98 -9.73 5.14
C PHE A 19 2.14 -8.79 5.45
N SER A 20 3.37 -9.30 5.52
CA SER A 20 4.58 -8.50 5.73
C SER A 20 4.84 -7.51 4.60
N GLU A 21 4.52 -7.87 3.36
CA GLU A 21 4.64 -6.96 2.22
C GLU A 21 3.58 -5.87 2.27
N LEU A 22 2.33 -6.22 2.60
CA LEU A 22 1.27 -5.23 2.79
C LEU A 22 1.65 -4.23 3.89
N ASP A 23 2.11 -4.72 5.04
CA ASP A 23 2.51 -3.88 6.17
C ASP A 23 3.64 -2.92 5.77
N SER A 24 4.66 -3.43 5.08
CA SER A 24 5.78 -2.61 4.58
C SER A 24 5.33 -1.53 3.59
N ILE A 25 4.44 -1.87 2.65
CA ILE A 25 3.87 -0.92 1.68
C ILE A 25 3.07 0.17 2.40
N CYS A 26 2.23 -0.20 3.35
CA CYS A 26 1.43 0.75 4.14
C CYS A 26 2.33 1.69 4.94
N LEU A 27 3.38 1.18 5.59
CA LEU A 27 4.33 1.99 6.35
C LEU A 27 5.09 2.97 5.46
N GLU A 28 5.59 2.53 4.30
CA GLU A 28 6.25 3.42 3.34
C GLU A 28 5.30 4.50 2.82
N LEU A 29 4.04 4.17 2.52
CA LEU A 29 3.05 5.17 2.09
C LEU A 29 2.74 6.18 3.20
N ILE A 30 2.62 5.73 4.45
CA ILE A 30 2.38 6.61 5.61
C ILE A 30 3.57 7.56 5.83
N ASP A 31 4.80 7.05 5.71
CA ASP A 31 6.01 7.86 5.76
C ASP A 31 6.01 8.93 4.66
N LEU A 32 5.69 8.52 3.42
CA LEU A 32 5.60 9.43 2.28
C LEU A 32 4.57 10.55 2.47
N ILE A 33 3.42 10.24 3.06
CA ILE A 33 2.35 11.22 3.32
C ILE A 33 2.76 12.22 4.40
N ASN A 34 3.35 11.74 5.50
CA ASN A 34 3.59 12.56 6.67
C ASN A 34 4.92 13.34 6.61
N ASN A 35 5.98 12.76 6.06
CA ASN A 35 7.33 13.27 6.20
C ASN A 35 7.88 13.99 4.96
N HIS A 36 7.18 13.97 3.82
CA HIS A 36 7.60 14.73 2.65
C HIS A 36 7.06 16.17 2.62
N GLU A 37 7.75 17.08 1.95
CA GLU A 37 7.25 18.44 1.69
C GLU A 37 6.59 18.56 0.31
N ASN A 38 6.90 17.61 -0.60
CA ASN A 38 6.38 17.61 -1.96
C ASN A 38 4.91 17.13 -1.99
N GLN A 39 4.00 18.05 -2.29
CA GLN A 39 2.56 17.78 -2.36
C GLN A 39 2.18 16.75 -3.44
N GLU A 40 2.89 16.70 -4.56
CA GLU A 40 2.63 15.71 -5.61
C GLU A 40 2.93 14.29 -5.12
N ILE A 41 4.02 14.12 -4.37
CA ILE A 41 4.40 12.84 -3.74
C ILE A 41 3.33 12.43 -2.72
N LYS A 42 2.86 13.37 -1.91
CA LYS A 42 1.78 13.12 -0.93
C LYS A 42 0.50 12.67 -1.61
N SER A 43 0.00 13.45 -2.56
CA SER A 43 -1.25 13.15 -3.25
C SER A 43 -1.18 11.80 -3.98
N LYS A 44 -0.02 11.45 -4.55
CA LYS A 44 0.17 10.13 -5.16
C LYS A 44 0.20 9.01 -4.13
N ALA A 45 0.86 9.19 -2.99
CA ALA A 45 0.86 8.21 -1.91
C ALA A 45 -0.53 8.00 -1.29
N GLU A 46 -1.29 9.08 -1.09
CA GLU A 46 -2.70 9.03 -0.66
C GLU A 46 -3.56 8.26 -1.65
N LEU A 47 -3.39 8.50 -2.96
CA LEU A 47 -4.12 7.78 -3.99
C LEU A 47 -3.82 6.27 -4.00
N LEU A 48 -2.55 5.88 -3.82
CA LEU A 48 -2.16 4.47 -3.70
C LEU A 48 -2.76 3.82 -2.44
N MET A 49 -2.78 4.55 -1.32
CA MET A 49 -3.43 4.09 -0.09
C MET A 49 -4.94 3.89 -0.29
N GLU A 50 -5.62 4.84 -0.95
CA GLU A 50 -7.04 4.71 -1.31
C GLU A 50 -7.30 3.58 -2.29
N THR A 51 -6.34 3.22 -3.14
CA THR A 51 -6.47 2.08 -4.07
C THR A 51 -6.41 0.74 -3.33
N LEU A 52 -5.64 0.66 -2.23
CA LEU A 52 -5.53 -0.53 -1.39
C LEU A 52 -6.76 -0.77 -0.52
N LYS A 53 -7.37 0.29 0.04
CA LYS A 53 -8.50 0.19 0.97
C LYS A 53 -9.70 -0.62 0.45
N PRO A 54 -10.19 -0.45 -0.79
CA PRO A 54 -11.26 -1.27 -1.34
C PRO A 54 -10.98 -2.77 -1.25
N GLN A 55 -9.73 -3.17 -1.53
CA GLN A 55 -9.33 -4.58 -1.45
C GLN A 55 -9.47 -5.11 -0.03
N TRP A 56 -9.25 -4.30 1.00
CA TRP A 56 -9.37 -4.71 2.41
C TRP A 56 -10.79 -5.12 2.81
N THR A 57 -11.78 -4.58 2.12
CA THR A 57 -13.19 -4.92 2.34
C THR A 57 -13.65 -6.16 1.57
N SER A 58 -12.83 -6.67 0.64
CA SER A 58 -13.13 -7.88 -0.10
C SER A 58 -13.05 -9.12 0.78
N ILE A 59 -14.00 -10.04 0.59
CA ILE A 59 -14.01 -11.36 1.26
C ILE A 59 -12.73 -12.13 0.95
N SER A 60 -12.22 -12.06 -0.27
CA SER A 60 -10.99 -12.77 -0.68
C SER A 60 -9.77 -12.28 0.11
N PHE A 61 -9.66 -10.97 0.30
CA PHE A 61 -8.59 -10.38 1.08
C PHE A 61 -8.73 -10.71 2.57
N GLN A 62 -9.93 -10.59 3.13
CA GLN A 62 -10.18 -10.94 4.54
C GLN A 62 -9.85 -12.40 4.82
N ALA A 63 -10.24 -13.32 3.93
CA ALA A 63 -9.91 -14.73 4.04
C ALA A 63 -8.39 -14.98 3.98
N TRP A 64 -7.68 -14.28 3.10
CA TRP A 64 -6.22 -14.36 3.01
C TRP A 64 -5.53 -13.83 4.27
N VAL A 65 -5.94 -12.65 4.78
CA VAL A 65 -5.39 -12.09 6.04
C VAL A 65 -5.61 -13.04 7.22
N ILE A 66 -6.81 -13.64 7.32
CA ILE A 66 -7.10 -14.62 8.37
C ILE A 66 -6.18 -15.85 8.25
N GLY A 67 -5.89 -16.30 7.03
CA GLY A 67 -4.96 -17.41 6.78
C GLY A 67 -3.50 -17.12 7.14
N GLU A 68 -3.06 -15.86 7.08
CA GLU A 68 -1.70 -15.44 7.48
C GLU A 68 -1.55 -15.26 9.01
N ILE A 69 -2.65 -15.02 9.72
CA ILE A 69 -2.66 -14.76 11.18
C ILE A 69 -2.80 -16.05 12.01
N LEU A 70 -3.37 -17.12 11.44
CA LEU A 70 -3.66 -18.39 12.11
C LEU A 70 -2.53 -19.42 11.95
#